data_AF-A0A176ZYE4-F1
#
_entry.id   AF-A0A176ZYE4-F1
#
_cell.length_a   1.000
_cell.length_b   1.000
_cell.length_c   1.000
_cell.angle_alpha   90.00
_cell.angle_beta   90.00
_cell.angle_gamma   90.00
#
_symmetry.space_group_name_H-M   'P 1'
#
loop_
_entity.id
_entity.type
_entity.pdbx_description
1 polymer ?
#
loop_
_entity_poly.entity_id
_entity_poly.type
_entity_poly.pdbx_seq_one_letter_code
_entity_poly.pdbx_strand_id
1 'polypeptide(L)'
;MATLEASAFGQYQPPKPPSIEGKAFRFKPRIDWPAAARSELGFCDSSFLHPVFVVRKLGHDRAEMVSLTSTRDDAVDPRNYLQIATPNRMNKQTGPKLNLVNTPGCVTQLTKTSWVRLDKCREVPLDIL
;
A
#
# COMPACT_ATOMS: atom_id res chain seq x y z
N MET A 1 -41.30 -45.66 3.13
CA MET A 1 -39.87 -45.46 2.82
C MET A 1 -39.76 -44.42 1.72
N ALA A 2 -39.16 -43.28 1.99
CA ALA A 2 -38.58 -42.39 0.98
C ALA A 2 -37.53 -41.53 1.69
N THR A 3 -36.26 -41.89 1.50
CA THR A 3 -35.08 -41.17 2.00
C THR A 3 -34.85 -39.96 1.10
N LEU A 4 -34.89 -38.75 1.66
CA LEU A 4 -34.42 -37.55 0.96
C LEU A 4 -32.90 -37.48 1.11
N GLU A 5 -32.19 -37.66 0.00
CA GLU A 5 -30.74 -37.48 -0.06
C GLU A 5 -30.39 -36.00 0.07
N ALA A 6 -29.65 -35.66 1.13
CA ALA A 6 -28.94 -34.40 1.24
C ALA A 6 -27.56 -34.57 0.58
N SER A 7 -27.41 -34.08 -0.64
CA SER A 7 -26.10 -33.94 -1.27
C SER A 7 -25.96 -32.58 -1.94
N ALA A 8 -24.76 -32.01 -1.78
CA ALA A 8 -24.22 -30.82 -2.42
C ALA A 8 -24.51 -29.44 -1.77
N PHE A 9 -24.13 -29.25 -0.50
CA PHE A 9 -23.55 -27.97 -0.10
C PHE A 9 -22.07 -27.96 -0.54
N GLY A 10 -21.81 -27.49 -1.76
CA GLY A 10 -20.46 -27.11 -2.16
C GLY A 10 -19.95 -26.05 -1.17
N GLN A 11 -18.76 -26.25 -0.63
CA GLN A 11 -18.13 -25.28 0.27
C GLN A 11 -18.03 -23.93 -0.45
N TYR A 12 -18.85 -22.95 -0.04
CA TYR A 12 -18.70 -21.58 -0.49
C TYR A 12 -17.35 -21.07 0.03
N GLN A 13 -16.33 -21.11 -0.83
CA GLN A 13 -15.11 -20.35 -0.59
C GLN A 13 -15.39 -18.91 -1.03
N PRO A 14 -15.45 -17.95 -0.09
CA PRO A 14 -15.54 -16.56 -0.48
C PRO A 14 -14.35 -16.21 -1.38
N PRO A 15 -14.52 -15.36 -2.40
CA PRO A 15 -13.43 -14.99 -3.28
C PRO A 15 -12.25 -14.50 -2.44
N LYS A 16 -11.08 -15.10 -2.66
CA LYS A 16 -9.85 -14.67 -1.99
C LYS A 16 -9.68 -13.18 -2.27
N PRO A 17 -9.60 -12.32 -1.24
CA PRO A 17 -9.43 -10.90 -1.46
C PRO A 17 -8.18 -10.70 -2.32
N PRO A 18 -8.22 -9.80 -3.32
CA PRO A 18 -7.09 -9.58 -4.20
C PRO A 18 -5.85 -9.24 -3.36
N SER A 19 -4.72 -9.87 -3.67
CA SER A 19 -3.48 -9.64 -2.91
C SER A 19 -3.17 -8.14 -2.87
N ILE A 20 -2.85 -7.62 -1.68
CA ILE A 20 -2.48 -6.21 -1.48
C ILE A 20 -0.96 -6.00 -1.55
N GLU A 21 -0.18 -7.07 -1.51
CA GLU A 21 1.27 -7.03 -1.47
C GLU A 21 1.84 -6.51 -2.79
N GLY A 22 2.89 -5.68 -2.68
CA GLY A 22 3.50 -4.98 -3.81
C GLY A 22 2.65 -3.85 -4.38
N LYS A 23 1.47 -3.56 -3.82
CA LYS A 23 0.59 -2.50 -4.32
C LYS A 23 0.76 -1.20 -3.56
N ALA A 24 0.51 -0.10 -4.27
CA ALA A 24 0.57 1.24 -3.73
C ALA A 24 -0.79 1.66 -3.16
N PHE A 25 -0.75 2.31 -2.00
CA PHE A 25 -1.91 2.85 -1.29
C PHE A 25 -1.64 4.30 -0.92
N ARG A 26 -2.71 5.07 -0.74
CA ARG A 26 -2.65 6.33 -0.02
C ARG A 26 -3.31 6.14 1.32
N PHE A 27 -2.78 6.73 2.38
CA PHE A 27 -3.51 6.72 3.63
C PHE A 27 -4.87 7.40 3.48
N LYS A 28 -5.88 6.84 4.13
CA LYS A 28 -7.18 7.52 4.29
C LYS A 28 -6.97 8.87 4.98
N PRO A 29 -7.87 9.84 4.75
CA PRO A 29 -7.90 11.04 5.55
C PRO A 29 -7.89 10.71 7.05
N ARG A 30 -7.07 11.42 7.81
CA ARG A 30 -6.91 11.17 9.26
C ARG A 30 -8.22 11.22 10.05
N ILE A 31 -9.20 11.99 9.58
CA ILE A 31 -10.54 12.06 10.19
C ILE A 31 -11.26 10.71 10.16
N ASP A 32 -10.91 9.85 9.20
CA ASP A 32 -11.50 8.52 9.02
C ASP A 32 -10.74 7.43 9.78
N TRP A 33 -9.68 7.78 10.51
CA TRP A 33 -8.87 6.79 11.22
C TRP A 33 -9.50 6.43 12.59
N PRO A 34 -9.46 5.14 12.98
CA PRO A 34 -9.83 4.74 14.33
C PRO A 34 -9.00 5.47 15.39
N ALA A 35 -9.59 5.67 16.58
CA ALA A 35 -8.88 6.31 17.69
C ALA A 35 -7.59 5.57 18.07
N ALA A 36 -7.62 4.23 18.07
CA ALA A 36 -6.44 3.40 18.36
C ALA A 36 -5.30 3.65 17.37
N ALA A 37 -5.58 3.62 16.06
CA ALA A 37 -4.58 3.90 15.02
C ALA A 37 -4.01 5.32 15.11
N ARG A 38 -4.87 6.30 15.45
CA ARG A 38 -4.47 7.70 15.68
C ARG A 38 -3.52 7.85 16.86
N SER A 39 -3.75 7.12 17.95
CA SER A 39 -2.89 7.14 19.13
C SER A 39 -1.58 6.38 18.90
N GLU A 40 -1.64 5.22 18.24
CA GLU A 40 -0.49 4.37 17.97
C GLU A 40 0.54 5.05 17.07
N LEU A 41 0.09 5.71 15.99
CA LEU A 41 0.97 6.19 14.92
C LEU A 41 1.51 7.61 15.12
N GLY A 42 1.37 8.20 16.32
CA GLY A 42 2.07 9.42 16.77
C GLY A 42 2.30 10.51 15.70
N PHE A 43 1.46 11.54 15.69
CA PHE A 43 1.36 12.49 14.57
C PHE A 43 2.62 13.26 14.15
N CYS A 44 2.61 13.67 12.87
CA CYS A 44 3.58 14.51 12.13
C CYS A 44 4.57 13.79 11.21
N ASP A 45 4.24 12.58 10.75
CA ASP A 45 5.02 11.95 9.70
C ASP A 45 4.56 12.41 8.31
N SER A 46 5.40 13.15 7.60
CA SER A 46 5.14 13.59 6.22
C SER A 46 4.92 12.40 5.26
N SER A 47 5.36 11.20 5.66
CA SER A 47 5.09 9.94 4.96
C SER A 47 3.59 9.67 4.75
N PHE A 48 2.69 10.14 5.62
CA PHE A 48 1.25 9.91 5.47
C PHE A 48 0.61 10.72 4.33
N LEU A 49 1.31 11.73 3.79
CA LEU A 49 0.88 12.48 2.61
C LEU A 49 1.33 11.81 1.30
N HIS A 50 2.36 10.98 1.38
CA HIS A 50 2.90 10.25 0.24
C HIS A 50 2.21 8.89 0.10
N PRO A 51 2.14 8.35 -1.12
CA PRO A 51 1.79 6.94 -1.27
C PRO A 51 2.74 6.06 -0.47
N VAL A 52 2.29 4.84 -0.18
CA VAL A 52 3.08 3.78 0.46
C VAL A 52 2.90 2.48 -0.29
N PHE A 53 3.90 1.61 -0.24
CA PHE A 53 3.77 0.25 -0.76
C PHE A 53 3.60 -0.74 0.38
N VAL A 54 2.62 -1.63 0.25
CA VAL A 54 2.49 -2.77 1.16
C VAL A 54 3.52 -3.82 0.77
N VAL A 55 4.45 -4.12 1.68
CA VAL A 55 5.46 -5.17 1.50
C VAL A 55 4.81 -6.53 1.70
N ARG A 56 4.08 -6.70 2.80
CA ARG A 56 3.37 -7.94 3.14
C ARG A 56 2.21 -7.69 4.07
N LYS A 57 1.24 -8.60 4.05
CA LYS A 57 0.17 -8.61 5.04
C LYS A 57 0.66 -9.24 6.36
N LEU A 58 0.35 -8.63 7.48
CA LEU A 58 0.63 -9.15 8.82
C LEU A 58 -0.70 -9.55 9.48
N GLY A 59 -1.05 -10.83 9.38
CA GLY A 59 -2.31 -11.34 9.93
C GLY A 59 -3.56 -10.84 9.17
N HIS A 60 -4.63 -10.55 9.90
CA HIS A 60 -5.93 -10.22 9.30
C HIS A 60 -6.15 -8.73 9.09
N ASP A 61 -5.58 -7.90 9.95
CA ASP A 61 -5.91 -6.50 10.14
C ASP A 61 -4.72 -5.55 9.99
N ARG A 62 -3.51 -6.07 9.76
CA ARG A 62 -2.28 -5.25 9.66
C ARG A 62 -1.48 -5.54 8.41
N ALA A 63 -0.61 -4.59 8.06
CA ALA A 63 0.31 -4.69 6.94
C ALA A 63 1.65 -4.04 7.29
N GLU A 64 2.72 -4.63 6.77
CA GLU A 64 4.01 -3.98 6.71
C GLU A 64 4.06 -3.15 5.43
N MET A 65 4.44 -1.89 5.56
CA MET A 65 4.54 -0.94 4.47
C MET A 65 5.88 -0.21 4.46
N VAL A 66 6.23 0.32 3.29
CA VAL A 66 7.39 1.19 3.10
C VAL A 66 6.96 2.50 2.46
N SER A 67 7.62 3.58 2.88
CA SER A 67 7.31 4.93 2.43
C SER A 67 8.03 5.30 1.14
N LEU A 68 7.38 6.14 0.33
CA LEU A 68 8.04 6.84 -0.76
C LEU A 68 8.68 8.13 -0.30
N THR A 69 9.81 8.46 -0.93
CA THR A 69 10.45 9.77 -0.79
C THR A 69 10.92 10.26 -2.17
N SER A 70 10.86 11.58 -2.37
CA SER A 70 11.53 12.25 -3.50
C SER A 70 12.89 12.83 -3.11
N THR A 71 13.33 12.59 -1.87
CA THR A 71 14.58 13.12 -1.32
C THR A 71 15.46 11.97 -0.86
N ARG A 72 16.70 11.98 -1.32
CA ARG A 72 17.74 11.05 -0.88
C ARG A 72 18.52 11.69 0.26
N ASP A 73 18.80 10.91 1.29
CA ASP A 73 19.59 11.30 2.45
C ASP A 73 20.94 10.58 2.33
N ASP A 74 22.03 11.34 2.28
CA ASP A 74 23.37 10.81 2.05
C ASP A 74 23.91 10.03 3.27
N ALA A 75 23.29 10.19 4.45
CA ALA A 75 23.63 9.42 5.64
C ALA A 75 23.06 7.98 5.60
N VAL A 76 22.16 7.68 4.67
CA VAL A 76 21.48 6.38 4.58
C VAL A 76 22.14 5.53 3.51
N ASP A 77 22.37 4.24 3.80
CA ASP A 77 22.96 3.31 2.83
C ASP A 77 22.18 3.37 1.50
N PRO A 78 22.85 3.66 0.37
CA PRO A 78 22.27 3.61 -0.97
C PRO A 78 21.40 2.38 -1.28
N ARG A 79 21.73 1.22 -0.70
CA ARG A 79 21.02 -0.04 -0.91
C ARG A 79 19.61 -0.03 -0.31
N ASN A 80 19.34 0.88 0.62
CA ASN A 80 18.01 1.08 1.21
C ASN A 80 17.11 1.96 0.34
N TYR A 81 17.60 2.47 -0.79
CA TYR A 81 16.81 3.21 -1.76
C TYR A 81 16.54 2.35 -3.00
N LEU A 82 15.29 1.95 -3.17
CA LEU A 82 14.84 1.36 -4.43
C LEU A 82 14.20 2.45 -5.30
N GLN A 83 14.86 2.82 -6.40
CA GLN A 83 14.32 3.82 -7.32
C GLN A 83 13.06 3.29 -8.00
N ILE A 84 12.01 4.11 -8.04
CA ILE A 84 10.80 3.81 -8.79
C ILE A 84 11.10 4.13 -10.25
N ALA A 85 11.21 3.08 -11.07
CA ALA A 85 11.52 3.20 -12.47
C ALA A 85 10.38 3.94 -13.21
N THR A 86 10.76 4.92 -14.02
CA THR A 86 9.87 5.53 -15.01
C THR A 86 9.65 4.52 -16.14
N PRO A 87 8.40 4.21 -16.53
CA PRO A 87 8.15 3.48 -17.76
C PRO A 87 8.79 4.23 -18.94
N ASN A 88 9.32 3.44 -19.87
CA ASN A 88 10.31 3.78 -20.88
C ASN A 88 10.06 5.11 -21.64
N ARG A 89 11.19 5.75 -22.01
CA ARG A 89 11.41 7.10 -22.59
C ARG A 89 10.62 7.52 -23.84
N MET A 90 9.62 6.77 -24.31
CA MET A 90 8.96 7.06 -25.59
C MET A 90 7.90 8.18 -25.51
N ASN A 91 7.39 8.49 -24.32
CA ASN A 91 6.47 9.62 -24.12
C ASN A 91 7.06 10.65 -23.15
N LYS A 92 7.83 11.58 -23.70
CA LYS A 92 8.25 12.81 -23.02
C LYS A 92 6.99 13.57 -22.60
N GLN A 93 6.62 13.52 -21.31
CA GLN A 93 6.00 14.64 -20.55
C GLN A 93 5.41 14.22 -19.19
N THR A 94 5.24 12.93 -18.88
CA THR A 94 4.65 12.52 -17.60
C THR A 94 5.55 11.55 -16.85
N GLY A 95 5.83 11.84 -15.57
CA GLY A 95 6.63 10.98 -14.70
C GLY A 95 5.91 9.66 -14.37
N PRO A 96 6.51 8.77 -13.56
CA PRO A 96 5.93 7.46 -13.30
C PRO A 96 4.52 7.59 -12.70
N LYS A 97 3.59 6.79 -13.22
CA LYS A 97 2.20 6.74 -12.77
C LYS A 97 2.05 5.60 -11.77
N LEU A 98 1.67 5.92 -10.54
CA LEU A 98 1.31 4.95 -9.52
C LEU A 98 -0.20 4.75 -9.51
N ASN A 99 -0.61 3.50 -9.71
CA ASN A 99 -2.00 3.09 -9.52
C ASN A 99 -2.22 2.81 -8.04
N LEU A 100 -3.03 3.64 -7.40
CA LEU A 100 -3.40 3.50 -6.01
C LEU A 100 -4.63 2.60 -5.90
N VAL A 101 -4.51 1.53 -5.12
CA VAL A 101 -5.58 0.50 -5.02
C VAL A 101 -6.85 1.07 -4.41
N ASN A 102 -6.70 1.90 -3.39
CA ASN A 102 -7.79 2.43 -2.59
C ASN A 102 -8.38 3.76 -3.10
N THR A 103 -7.83 4.29 -4.20
CA THR A 103 -8.40 5.46 -4.89
C THR A 103 -8.60 5.14 -6.37
N PRO A 104 -9.65 4.39 -6.73
CA PRO A 104 -9.95 4.02 -8.12
C PRO A 104 -10.04 5.26 -9.02
N GLY A 105 -9.38 5.21 -10.18
CA GLY A 105 -9.35 6.33 -11.13
C GLY A 105 -8.38 7.47 -10.77
N CYS A 106 -7.81 7.47 -9.56
CA CYS A 106 -6.78 8.42 -9.17
C CYS A 106 -5.39 7.85 -9.44
N VAL A 107 -4.78 8.32 -10.52
CA VAL A 107 -3.39 8.01 -10.85
C VAL A 107 -2.50 9.05 -10.18
N THR A 108 -1.61 8.62 -9.27
CA THR A 108 -0.63 9.53 -8.69
C THR A 108 0.58 9.61 -9.62
N GLN A 109 0.76 10.77 -10.25
CA GLN A 109 1.94 11.05 -11.05
C GLN A 109 3.10 11.49 -10.15
N LEU A 110 4.19 10.73 -10.16
CA LEU A 110 5.43 11.13 -9.52
C LEU A 110 6.13 12.15 -10.42
N THR A 111 6.04 13.43 -10.08
CA THR A 111 6.62 14.53 -10.89
C THR A 111 8.13 14.68 -10.74
N LYS A 112 8.72 13.96 -9.78
CA LYS A 112 10.16 13.94 -9.48
C LYS A 112 10.63 12.49 -9.39
N THR A 113 11.93 12.29 -9.55
CA THR A 113 12.57 11.02 -9.18
C THR A 113 12.17 10.67 -7.75
N SER A 114 11.70 9.45 -7.55
CA SER A 114 11.22 8.98 -6.26
C SER A 114 11.79 7.60 -5.98
N TRP A 115 11.97 7.33 -4.69
CA TRP A 115 12.55 6.10 -4.18
C TRP A 115 11.66 5.54 -3.08
N VAL A 116 11.64 4.22 -2.97
CA VAL A 116 11.11 3.50 -1.82
C VAL A 116 12.22 3.39 -0.78
N ARG A 117 11.90 3.71 0.48
CA ARG A 117 12.81 3.58 1.63
C ARG A 117 12.65 2.20 2.27
N LEU A 118 13.53 1.27 1.92
CA LEU A 118 13.52 -0.10 2.43
C LEU A 118 13.90 -0.19 3.92
N ASP A 119 14.62 0.80 4.44
CA ASP A 119 14.96 0.94 5.86
C ASP A 119 13.81 1.48 6.71
N LYS A 120 12.75 2.00 6.08
CA LYS A 120 11.59 2.61 6.75
C LYS A 120 10.36 1.71 6.65
N CYS A 121 10.54 0.43 6.96
CA CYS A 121 9.42 -0.48 7.15
C CYS A 121 8.62 -0.08 8.39
N ARG A 122 7.29 -0.03 8.25
CA ARG A 122 6.37 0.21 9.35
C ARG A 122 5.18 -0.70 9.27
N GLU A 123 4.75 -1.15 10.42
CA GLU A 123 3.49 -1.86 10.57
C GLU A 123 2.36 -0.86 10.75
N VAL A 124 1.30 -1.01 9.97
CA VAL A 124 0.11 -0.16 10.04
C VAL A 124 -1.17 -1.00 10.00
N PRO A 125 -2.26 -0.54 10.63
CA PRO A 125 -3.59 -1.09 10.42
C PRO A 125 -4.00 -1.03 8.93
N LEU A 126 -4.65 -2.07 8.44
CA LEU A 126 -5.16 -2.11 7.06
C LEU A 126 -6.33 -1.15 6.83
N ASP A 127 -7.06 -0.82 7.87
CA ASP A 127 -8.24 0.02 7.80
C ASP A 127 -7.92 1.51 7.59
N ILE A 128 -6.66 1.92 7.75
CA ILE A 128 -6.18 3.28 7.43
C ILE A 128 -5.53 3.38 6.05
N LEU A 129 -5.34 2.24 5.37
CA LEU A 129 -4.87 2.16 3.99
C LEU A 129 -6.02 2.14 2.98
#